data_AF-A0A6S6XMA2-F1
#
_entry.id   AF-A0A6S6XMA2-F1
#
_cell.length_a   1.000
_cell.length_b   1.000
_cell.length_c   1.000
_cell.angle_alpha   90.00
_cell.angle_beta   90.00
_cell.angle_gamma   90.00
#
_symmetry.space_group_name_H-M   'P 1'
#
loop_
_entity.id
_entity.type
_entity.pdbx_description
1 polymer ?
#
loop_
_entity_poly.entity_id
_entity_poly.type
_entity_poly.pdbx_seq_one_letter_code
_entity_poly.pdbx_strand_id
1 'polypeptide(L)'
;MNGSESFYKTVPAVRLIVMENPGAAAALCRILKESGYRTACSPDFGEPPAYLVLPPSRLREVRGETVPFVLSVEREWPGFRTEKFARCVIDSAFSGDRRSIPAEKLVTYSAESDSADFTARNIRKTDEGVVFEIVGVGVIGRVRLADEKQIEPCLIAACAAVSCGIPFADVLGSLNRLFSAKEKVYSETAFGVS
;
A
#
# COMPACT_ATOMS: atom_id res chain seq x y z
N MET A 1 38.51 -15.83 -32.97
CA MET A 1 37.08 -15.53 -33.14
C MET A 1 36.55 -15.09 -31.79
N ASN A 2 36.28 -13.79 -31.62
CA ASN A 2 35.77 -13.22 -30.38
C ASN A 2 34.25 -13.42 -30.34
N GLY A 3 33.78 -14.35 -29.50
CA GLY A 3 32.37 -14.47 -29.16
C GLY A 3 32.05 -13.55 -27.98
N SER A 4 31.53 -12.35 -28.28
CA SER A 4 30.96 -11.46 -27.28
C SER A 4 29.62 -12.02 -26.81
N GLU A 5 29.60 -12.77 -25.71
CA GLU A 5 28.38 -13.01 -24.95
C GLU A 5 27.87 -11.67 -24.42
N SER A 6 26.89 -11.11 -25.12
CA SER A 6 26.13 -9.97 -24.63
C SER A 6 25.30 -10.46 -23.45
N PHE A 7 25.79 -10.22 -22.24
CA PHE A 7 24.96 -10.24 -21.04
C PHE A 7 23.90 -9.16 -21.23
N TYR A 8 22.75 -9.52 -21.80
CA TYR A 8 21.56 -8.70 -21.69
C TYR A 8 21.29 -8.56 -20.20
N LYS A 9 21.63 -7.41 -19.64
CA LYS A 9 21.30 -7.04 -18.27
C LYS A 9 19.78 -7.01 -18.23
N THR A 10 19.17 -8.13 -17.86
CA THR A 10 17.72 -8.26 -17.71
C THR A 10 17.27 -7.12 -16.82
N VAL A 11 16.53 -6.19 -17.39
CA VAL A 11 15.95 -5.09 -16.63
C VAL A 11 15.02 -5.74 -15.62
N PRO A 12 15.19 -5.50 -14.31
CA PRO A 12 14.31 -6.10 -13.33
C PRO A 12 12.88 -5.65 -13.62
N ALA A 13 11.95 -6.61 -13.69
CA ALA A 13 10.57 -6.32 -13.99
C ALA A 13 9.95 -5.44 -12.88
N VAL A 14 9.32 -4.34 -13.28
CA VAL A 14 8.70 -3.39 -12.35
C VAL A 14 7.40 -3.98 -11.83
N ARG A 15 7.23 -4.09 -10.51
CA ARG A 15 5.97 -4.55 -9.91
C ARG A 15 4.96 -3.43 -9.91
N LEU A 16 3.88 -3.62 -10.65
CA LEU A 16 2.79 -2.65 -10.77
C LEU A 16 1.78 -2.85 -9.63
N ILE A 17 1.56 -1.77 -8.89
CA ILE A 17 0.52 -1.66 -7.89
C ILE A 17 -0.50 -0.64 -8.37
N VAL A 18 -1.76 -1.08 -8.45
CA VAL A 18 -2.88 -0.23 -8.84
C VAL A 18 -3.70 0.04 -7.60
N MET A 19 -3.90 1.32 -7.26
CA MET A 19 -4.55 1.70 -6.02
C MET A 19 -5.47 2.91 -6.21
N GLU A 20 -6.76 2.71 -5.94
CA GLU A 20 -7.79 3.75 -6.06
C GLU A 20 -7.64 4.85 -5.01
N ASN A 21 -7.45 4.47 -3.74
CA ASN A 21 -7.35 5.41 -2.63
C ASN A 21 -6.02 6.21 -2.68
N PRO A 22 -6.04 7.54 -2.88
CA PRO A 22 -4.81 8.34 -2.93
C PRO A 22 -4.09 8.40 -1.57
N GLY A 23 -4.84 8.36 -0.47
CA GLY A 23 -4.26 8.29 0.88
C GLY A 23 -3.51 6.99 1.11
N ALA A 24 -4.10 5.86 0.69
CA ALA A 24 -3.44 4.56 0.79
C ALA A 24 -2.24 4.48 -0.13
N ALA A 25 -2.32 5.03 -1.35
CA ALA A 25 -1.20 5.06 -2.28
C ALA A 25 -0.01 5.85 -1.71
N ALA A 26 -0.27 6.98 -1.05
CA ALA A 26 0.75 7.76 -0.37
C ALA A 26 1.36 7.00 0.82
N ALA A 27 0.53 6.39 1.67
CA ALA A 27 0.98 5.59 2.80
C ALA A 27 1.82 4.38 2.34
N LEU A 28 1.40 3.68 1.27
CA LEU A 28 2.13 2.57 0.67
C LEU A 28 3.46 3.02 0.06
N CYS A 29 3.46 4.11 -0.75
CA CYS A 29 4.70 4.67 -1.31
C CYS A 29 5.69 5.00 -0.17
N ARG A 30 5.22 5.41 1.03
CA ARG A 30 6.07 5.63 2.20
C ARG A 30 6.57 4.34 2.84
N ILE A 31 5.71 3.36 3.11
CA ILE A 31 6.08 2.06 3.67
C ILE A 31 7.17 1.41 2.80
N LEU A 32 6.97 1.36 1.48
CA LEU A 32 7.93 0.74 0.56
C LEU A 32 9.29 1.44 0.59
N LYS A 33 9.33 2.77 0.62
CA LYS A 33 10.57 3.55 0.72
C LYS A 33 11.29 3.33 2.05
N GLU A 34 10.57 3.33 3.15
CA GLU A 34 11.13 3.08 4.49
C GLU A 34 11.62 1.64 4.65
N SER A 35 11.03 0.68 3.92
CA SER A 35 11.53 -0.69 3.78
C SER A 35 12.67 -0.84 2.74
N GLY A 36 13.22 0.26 2.23
CA GLY A 36 14.40 0.26 1.35
C GLY A 36 14.11 0.04 -0.15
N TYR A 37 12.85 0.06 -0.58
CA TYR A 37 12.49 -0.15 -1.98
C TYR A 37 12.38 1.17 -2.76
N ARG A 38 13.01 1.19 -3.94
CA ARG A 38 12.77 2.24 -4.93
C ARG A 38 11.33 2.18 -5.41
N THR A 39 10.61 3.27 -5.21
CA THR A 39 9.18 3.36 -5.55
C THR A 39 8.94 4.62 -6.36
N ALA A 40 8.24 4.49 -7.48
CA ALA A 40 7.73 5.62 -8.25
C ALA A 40 6.21 5.65 -8.15
N CYS A 41 5.64 6.86 -8.16
CA CYS A 41 4.19 7.05 -8.23
C CYS A 41 3.81 7.80 -9.56
N SER A 42 4.67 7.66 -10.59
CA SER A 42 4.53 8.20 -11.95
C SER A 42 5.07 7.18 -12.97
N PRO A 43 4.43 7.01 -14.15
CA PRO A 43 4.91 6.12 -15.22
C PRO A 43 6.21 6.62 -15.86
N ASP A 44 6.49 7.92 -15.77
CA ASP A 44 7.72 8.54 -16.29
C ASP A 44 8.80 8.54 -15.19
N PHE A 45 9.47 7.40 -15.02
CA PHE A 45 10.60 7.25 -14.10
C PHE A 45 11.92 7.18 -14.86
N GLY A 46 12.97 7.81 -14.31
CA GLY A 46 14.32 7.77 -14.91
C GLY A 46 14.96 6.38 -14.79
N GLU A 47 15.09 5.89 -13.55
CA GLU A 47 15.53 4.51 -13.29
C GLU A 47 14.34 3.62 -12.93
N PRO A 48 14.30 2.35 -13.40
CA PRO A 48 13.21 1.42 -13.06
C PRO A 48 13.05 1.23 -11.55
N PRO A 49 11.87 1.55 -10.99
CA PRO A 49 11.59 1.32 -9.58
C PRO A 49 11.33 -0.18 -9.34
N ALA A 50 11.48 -0.61 -8.09
CA ALA A 50 10.99 -1.94 -7.69
C ALA A 50 9.46 -2.00 -7.74
N TYR A 51 8.81 -0.90 -7.34
CA TYR A 51 7.35 -0.75 -7.33
C TYR A 51 6.91 0.53 -8.06
N LEU A 52 5.94 0.39 -8.95
CA LEU A 52 5.22 1.49 -9.57
C LEU A 52 3.80 1.52 -9.00
N VAL A 53 3.47 2.55 -8.22
CA VAL A 53 2.15 2.71 -7.59
C VAL A 53 1.36 3.75 -8.37
N LEU A 54 0.26 3.36 -9.00
CA LEU A 54 -0.54 4.26 -9.83
C LEU A 54 -2.04 4.16 -9.51
N PRO A 55 -2.79 5.28 -9.63
CA PRO A 55 -4.23 5.20 -9.69
C PRO A 55 -4.64 4.53 -11.01
N PRO A 56 -5.82 3.88 -11.07
CA PRO A 56 -6.13 3.11 -12.27
C PRO A 56 -6.41 3.99 -13.50
N SER A 57 -6.71 5.29 -13.33
CA SER A 57 -6.81 6.28 -14.41
C SER A 57 -5.52 6.45 -15.22
N ARG A 58 -4.36 6.18 -14.61
CA ARG A 58 -3.04 6.37 -15.23
C ARG A 58 -2.43 5.10 -15.82
N LEU A 59 -3.14 3.97 -15.77
CA LEU A 59 -2.60 2.70 -16.24
C LEU A 59 -2.29 2.66 -17.73
N ARG A 60 -3.06 3.42 -18.53
CA ARG A 60 -2.84 3.54 -19.97
C ARG A 60 -1.54 4.27 -20.32
N GLU A 61 -0.95 4.99 -19.37
CA GLU A 61 0.30 5.73 -19.53
C GLU A 61 1.53 4.84 -19.27
N VAL A 62 1.36 3.66 -18.66
CA VAL A 62 2.47 2.76 -18.35
C VAL A 62 3.09 2.24 -19.64
N ARG A 63 4.36 2.57 -19.86
CA ARG A 63 5.16 2.08 -20.99
C ARG A 63 6.22 1.10 -20.47
N GLY A 64 6.45 0.02 -21.19
CA GLY A 64 7.46 -0.99 -20.85
C GLY A 64 6.91 -2.20 -20.09
N GLU A 65 7.82 -3.08 -19.70
CA GLU A 65 7.49 -4.35 -19.05
C GLU A 65 7.20 -4.14 -17.56
N THR A 66 5.97 -4.47 -17.16
CA THR A 66 5.54 -4.45 -15.77
C THR A 66 4.86 -5.77 -15.42
N VAL A 67 4.98 -6.17 -14.15
CA VAL A 67 4.30 -7.34 -13.61
C VAL A 67 3.14 -6.84 -12.76
N PRO A 68 1.86 -7.09 -13.15
CA PRO A 68 0.71 -6.74 -12.33
C PRO A 68 0.77 -7.52 -11.02
N PHE A 69 0.93 -6.81 -9.90
CA PHE A 69 1.25 -7.43 -8.64
C PHE A 69 0.12 -7.28 -7.62
N VAL A 70 -0.20 -6.03 -7.24
CA VAL A 70 -1.31 -5.74 -6.32
C VAL A 70 -2.33 -4.85 -7.02
N LEU A 71 -3.60 -5.24 -6.92
CA LEU A 71 -4.74 -4.40 -7.24
C LEU A 71 -5.48 -4.08 -5.95
N SER A 72 -5.70 -2.80 -5.66
CA SER A 72 -6.56 -2.35 -4.57
C SER A 72 -7.76 -1.60 -5.13
N VAL A 73 -8.96 -2.14 -4.89
CA VAL A 73 -10.23 -1.55 -5.34
C VAL A 73 -11.19 -1.44 -4.17
N GLU A 74 -11.79 -0.27 -4.03
CA GLU A 74 -12.79 0.03 -3.00
C GLU A 74 -14.19 0.00 -3.62
N ARG A 75 -14.27 0.26 -4.93
CA ARG A 75 -15.52 0.35 -5.70
C ARG A 75 -15.40 -0.45 -7.00
N GLU A 76 -16.55 -0.78 -7.60
CA GLU A 76 -16.57 -1.52 -8.87
C GLU A 76 -16.01 -0.67 -10.01
N TRP A 77 -15.05 -1.23 -10.75
CA TRP A 77 -14.41 -0.59 -11.90
C TRP A 77 -14.63 -1.44 -13.16
N PRO A 78 -15.51 -1.02 -14.08
CA PRO A 78 -15.80 -1.76 -15.30
C PRO A 78 -14.54 -1.97 -16.15
N GLY A 79 -14.31 -3.21 -16.58
CA GLY A 79 -13.24 -3.55 -17.53
C GLY A 79 -11.88 -3.84 -16.92
N PHE A 80 -11.75 -3.85 -15.59
CA PHE A 80 -10.51 -4.25 -14.93
C PHE A 80 -10.36 -5.77 -14.86
N ARG A 81 -9.19 -6.28 -15.25
CA ARG A 81 -8.90 -7.73 -15.31
C ARG A 81 -8.16 -8.16 -14.05
N THR A 82 -8.92 -8.38 -12.97
CA THR A 82 -8.43 -8.76 -11.63
C THR A 82 -7.54 -10.00 -11.66
N GLU A 83 -7.81 -10.94 -12.58
CA GLU A 83 -7.09 -12.20 -12.69
C GLU A 83 -5.61 -12.04 -13.12
N LYS A 84 -5.27 -10.88 -13.71
CA LYS A 84 -3.88 -10.56 -14.10
C LYS A 84 -2.98 -10.23 -12.92
N PHE A 85 -3.56 -9.85 -11.79
CA PHE A 85 -2.80 -9.47 -10.59
C PHE A 85 -2.47 -10.71 -9.75
N ALA A 86 -1.33 -10.65 -9.06
CA ALA A 86 -0.93 -11.69 -8.12
C ALA A 86 -1.74 -11.63 -6.81
N ARG A 87 -2.19 -10.42 -6.43
CA ARG A 87 -2.98 -10.13 -5.22
C ARG A 87 -4.03 -9.06 -5.51
N CYS A 88 -5.21 -9.24 -4.94
CA CYS A 88 -6.32 -8.28 -4.97
C CYS A 88 -6.70 -7.92 -3.53
N VAL A 89 -6.46 -6.68 -3.13
CA VAL A 89 -6.85 -6.10 -1.85
C VAL A 89 -8.20 -5.43 -2.03
N ILE A 90 -9.23 -5.93 -1.35
CA ILE A 90 -10.62 -5.50 -1.57
C ILE A 90 -11.33 -5.25 -0.24
N ASP A 91 -12.16 -4.22 -0.19
CA ASP A 91 -13.03 -4.00 0.96
C ASP A 91 -13.95 -5.21 1.18
N SER A 92 -14.05 -5.69 2.41
CA SER A 92 -15.06 -6.65 2.86
C SER A 92 -16.49 -6.28 2.46
N ALA A 93 -16.83 -5.00 2.34
CA ALA A 93 -18.14 -4.49 1.95
C ALA A 93 -18.28 -4.28 0.42
N PHE A 94 -17.24 -4.55 -0.37
CA PHE A 94 -17.26 -4.40 -1.83
C PHE A 94 -18.41 -5.20 -2.46
N SER A 95 -19.30 -4.50 -3.16
CA SER A 95 -20.54 -5.04 -3.72
C SER A 95 -20.40 -5.62 -5.13
N GLY A 96 -19.25 -5.45 -5.79
CA GLY A 96 -18.99 -5.99 -7.12
C GLY A 96 -18.73 -7.50 -7.12
N ASP A 97 -18.67 -8.10 -8.31
CA ASP A 97 -18.47 -9.54 -8.45
C ASP A 97 -17.04 -9.98 -8.10
N ARG A 98 -16.89 -10.66 -6.96
CA ARG A 98 -15.63 -11.28 -6.52
C ARG A 98 -15.41 -12.70 -7.04
N ARG A 99 -16.40 -13.33 -7.67
CA ARG A 99 -16.34 -14.76 -8.09
C ARG A 99 -15.26 -15.01 -9.13
N SER A 100 -14.86 -13.97 -9.86
CA SER A 100 -13.78 -14.01 -10.84
C SER A 100 -12.38 -13.98 -10.22
N ILE A 101 -12.26 -13.70 -8.92
CA ILE A 101 -10.98 -13.60 -8.21
C ILE A 101 -10.72 -14.91 -7.47
N PRO A 102 -9.66 -15.65 -7.84
CA PRO A 102 -9.26 -16.84 -7.11
C PRO A 102 -9.00 -16.55 -5.63
N ALA A 103 -9.48 -17.42 -4.74
CA ALA A 103 -9.43 -17.21 -3.29
C ALA A 103 -8.01 -16.98 -2.76
N GLU A 104 -7.00 -17.63 -3.35
CA GLU A 104 -5.58 -17.50 -3.00
C GLU A 104 -4.95 -16.14 -3.41
N LYS A 105 -5.66 -15.36 -4.22
CA LYS A 105 -5.26 -14.01 -4.63
C LYS A 105 -6.03 -12.93 -3.87
N LEU A 106 -7.18 -13.27 -3.30
CA LEU A 106 -8.05 -12.34 -2.60
C LEU A 106 -7.52 -12.07 -1.19
N VAL A 107 -7.39 -10.80 -0.85
CA VAL A 107 -7.13 -10.31 0.51
C VAL A 107 -8.19 -9.28 0.82
N THR A 108 -8.94 -9.50 1.89
CA THR A 108 -10.01 -8.59 2.33
C THR A 108 -9.55 -7.68 3.45
N TYR A 109 -10.04 -6.45 3.46
CA TYR A 109 -9.85 -5.54 4.59
C TYR A 109 -11.18 -4.96 5.07
N SER A 110 -11.25 -4.55 6.33
CA SER A 110 -12.41 -3.82 6.86
C SER A 110 -12.04 -2.95 8.05
N ALA A 111 -12.55 -1.72 8.10
CA ALA A 111 -12.54 -0.92 9.31
C ALA A 111 -13.79 -1.14 10.18
N GLU A 112 -14.79 -1.86 9.68
CA GLU A 112 -16.12 -1.99 10.29
C GLU A 112 -16.49 -3.43 10.67
N SER A 113 -15.85 -4.43 10.05
CA SER A 113 -16.12 -5.85 10.25
C SER A 113 -14.89 -6.62 10.69
N ASP A 114 -15.06 -7.45 11.70
CA ASP A 114 -14.03 -8.36 12.22
C ASP A 114 -13.79 -9.60 11.32
N SER A 115 -14.57 -9.76 10.25
CA SER A 115 -14.55 -10.93 9.37
C SER A 115 -13.54 -10.88 8.22
N ALA A 116 -12.86 -9.75 8.03
CA ALA A 116 -11.88 -9.57 6.95
C ALA A 116 -10.49 -10.11 7.34
N ASP A 117 -9.65 -10.39 6.35
CA ASP A 117 -8.28 -10.86 6.56
C ASP A 117 -7.42 -9.82 7.31
N PHE A 118 -7.70 -8.54 7.06
CA PHE A 118 -7.13 -7.41 7.78
C PHE A 118 -8.23 -6.53 8.37
N THR A 119 -8.14 -6.21 9.65
CA THR A 119 -9.16 -5.42 10.34
C THR A 119 -8.55 -4.29 11.14
N ALA A 120 -9.22 -3.15 11.19
CA ALA A 120 -8.94 -2.11 12.18
C ALA A 120 -9.84 -2.33 13.40
N ARG A 121 -9.25 -2.56 14.58
CA ARG A 121 -9.97 -2.81 15.83
C ARG A 121 -9.55 -1.85 16.92
N ASN A 122 -10.35 -1.84 18.00
CA ASN A 122 -10.03 -1.11 19.23
C ASN A 122 -9.67 0.36 18.98
N ILE A 123 -10.41 1.00 18.06
CA ILE A 123 -10.22 2.40 17.68
C ILE A 123 -10.58 3.29 18.88
N ARG A 124 -9.62 4.11 19.31
CA ARG A 124 -9.76 5.02 20.45
C ARG A 124 -9.23 6.39 20.06
N LYS A 125 -10.08 7.40 20.22
CA LYS A 125 -9.67 8.80 20.14
C LYS A 125 -8.91 9.19 21.40
N THR A 126 -7.89 10.01 21.21
CA THR A 126 -7.01 10.56 22.25
C THR A 126 -6.80 12.03 21.95
N ASP A 127 -6.27 12.78 22.91
CA ASP A 127 -6.00 14.22 22.71
C ASP A 127 -4.96 14.48 21.61
N GLU A 128 -4.09 13.50 21.33
CA GLU A 128 -3.01 13.60 20.36
C GLU A 128 -3.39 13.04 18.96
N GLY A 129 -4.53 12.36 18.84
CA GLY A 129 -4.95 11.70 17.60
C GLY A 129 -5.78 10.45 17.85
N VAL A 130 -5.56 9.41 17.05
CA VAL A 130 -6.26 8.13 17.13
C VAL A 130 -5.28 6.98 17.31
N VAL A 131 -5.70 6.00 18.11
CA VAL A 131 -4.95 4.78 18.32
C VAL A 131 -5.85 3.59 18.03
N PHE A 132 -5.35 2.63 17.27
CA PHE A 132 -6.10 1.44 16.87
C PHE A 132 -5.16 0.26 16.66
N GLU A 133 -5.73 -0.93 16.49
CA GLU A 133 -5.03 -2.16 16.18
C GLU A 133 -5.28 -2.54 14.73
N ILE A 134 -4.22 -2.87 14.00
CA ILE A 134 -4.32 -3.65 12.77
C ILE A 134 -4.18 -5.11 13.16
N VAL A 135 -5.21 -5.91 12.88
CA VAL A 135 -5.18 -7.37 13.00
C VAL A 135 -5.08 -7.96 11.61
N GLY A 136 -4.08 -8.79 11.35
CA GLY A 136 -3.93 -9.50 10.08
C GLY A 136 -2.78 -10.50 10.12
N VAL A 137 -2.81 -11.51 9.24
CA VAL A 137 -1.77 -12.56 9.15
C VAL A 137 -1.43 -13.25 10.49
N GLY A 138 -2.41 -13.37 11.39
CA GLY A 138 -2.22 -13.98 12.71
C GLY A 138 -1.47 -13.09 13.72
N VAL A 139 -1.25 -11.80 13.40
CA VAL A 139 -0.56 -10.83 14.25
C VAL A 139 -1.45 -9.63 14.52
N ILE A 140 -1.28 -9.03 15.70
CA ILE A 140 -1.95 -7.79 16.11
C ILE A 140 -0.88 -6.72 16.31
N GLY A 141 -1.06 -5.57 15.65
CA GLY A 141 -0.13 -4.45 15.68
C GLY A 141 -0.82 -3.14 16.02
N ARG A 142 -0.29 -2.39 16.99
CA ARG A 142 -0.87 -1.10 17.39
C ARG A 142 -0.31 0.04 16.53
N VAL A 143 -1.21 0.88 16.02
CA VAL A 143 -0.89 2.04 15.19
C VAL A 143 -1.46 3.30 15.83
N ARG A 144 -0.66 4.37 15.82
CA ARG A 144 -1.07 5.73 16.18
C ARG A 144 -1.10 6.58 14.91
N LEU A 145 -2.16 7.36 14.73
CA LEU A 145 -2.32 8.31 13.63
C LEU A 145 -2.85 9.63 14.17
N ALA A 146 -2.61 10.72 13.45
CA ALA A 146 -3.03 12.04 13.90
C ALA A 146 -4.51 12.32 13.61
N ASP A 147 -5.10 11.60 12.65
CA ASP A 147 -6.49 11.75 12.23
C ASP A 147 -7.11 10.36 11.98
N GLU A 148 -8.31 10.16 12.52
CA GLU A 148 -9.14 8.96 12.32
C GLU A 148 -9.41 8.67 10.85
N LYS A 149 -9.51 9.69 10.00
CA LYS A 149 -9.69 9.54 8.55
C LYS A 149 -8.53 8.83 7.86
N GLN A 150 -7.38 8.70 8.54
CA GLN A 150 -6.22 8.00 8.00
C GLN A 150 -6.25 6.49 8.29
N ILE A 151 -7.16 5.99 9.13
CA ILE A 151 -7.23 4.57 9.52
C ILE A 151 -7.40 3.69 8.28
N GLU A 152 -8.46 3.94 7.50
CA GLU A 152 -8.77 3.13 6.31
C GLU A 152 -7.63 3.20 5.26
N PRO A 153 -7.13 4.38 4.85
CA PRO A 153 -5.95 4.48 4.00
C PRO A 153 -4.73 3.68 4.50
N CYS A 154 -4.44 3.74 5.81
CA CYS A 154 -3.32 3.01 6.40
C CYS A 154 -3.57 1.50 6.44
N LEU A 155 -4.82 1.07 6.68
CA LEU A 155 -5.21 -0.33 6.64
C LEU A 155 -5.03 -0.90 5.22
N ILE A 156 -5.54 -0.22 4.19
CA ILE A 156 -5.37 -0.60 2.78
C ILE A 156 -3.88 -0.70 2.41
N ALA A 157 -3.10 0.31 2.79
CA ALA A 157 -1.66 0.35 2.53
C ALA A 157 -0.93 -0.80 3.24
N ALA A 158 -1.31 -1.14 4.47
CA ALA A 158 -0.75 -2.27 5.20
C ALA A 158 -1.05 -3.60 4.51
N CYS A 159 -2.29 -3.81 4.06
CA CYS A 159 -2.70 -5.00 3.31
C CYS A 159 -1.86 -5.16 2.04
N ALA A 160 -1.71 -4.06 1.28
CA ALA A 160 -0.93 -4.05 0.05
C ALA A 160 0.57 -4.30 0.31
N ALA A 161 1.15 -3.69 1.35
CA ALA A 161 2.54 -3.88 1.71
C ALA A 161 2.84 -5.32 2.15
N VAL A 162 2.00 -5.90 3.02
CA VAL A 162 2.15 -7.31 3.43
C VAL A 162 1.95 -8.25 2.24
N SER A 163 1.00 -7.94 1.35
CA SER A 163 0.83 -8.65 0.07
C SER A 163 2.07 -8.57 -0.84
N CYS A 164 2.89 -7.52 -0.67
CA CYS A 164 4.18 -7.39 -1.34
C CYS A 164 5.33 -8.15 -0.67
N GLY A 165 5.08 -8.84 0.44
CA GLY A 165 6.07 -9.54 1.23
C GLY A 165 6.82 -8.66 2.22
N ILE A 166 6.35 -7.43 2.46
CA ILE A 166 6.94 -6.56 3.49
C ILE A 166 6.56 -7.12 4.87
N PRO A 167 7.53 -7.34 5.78
CA PRO A 167 7.24 -7.82 7.12
C PRO A 167 6.26 -6.91 7.86
N PHE A 168 5.28 -7.50 8.55
CA PHE A 168 4.25 -6.73 9.26
C PHE A 168 4.83 -5.73 10.27
N ALA A 169 5.92 -6.10 10.96
CA ALA A 169 6.62 -5.20 11.88
C ALA A 169 7.16 -3.93 11.19
N ASP A 170 7.69 -4.06 9.97
CA ASP A 170 8.22 -2.91 9.20
C ASP A 170 7.09 -2.01 8.74
N VAL A 171 5.96 -2.60 8.36
CA VAL A 171 4.72 -1.87 8.03
C VAL A 171 4.25 -1.05 9.22
N LEU A 172 4.11 -1.66 10.40
CA LEU A 172 3.68 -0.97 11.62
C LEU A 172 4.67 0.12 12.04
N GLY A 173 5.97 -0.15 11.95
CA GLY A 173 7.01 0.83 12.24
C GLY A 173 6.89 2.06 11.33
N SER A 174 6.62 1.83 10.04
CA SER A 174 6.46 2.90 9.06
C SER A 174 5.19 3.72 9.27
N LEU A 175 4.07 3.05 9.58
CA LEU A 175 2.81 3.73 9.88
C LEU A 175 2.91 4.58 11.16
N ASN A 176 3.54 4.08 12.22
CA ASN A 176 3.71 4.86 13.46
C ASN A 176 4.63 6.08 13.26
N ARG A 177 5.53 6.09 12.26
CA ARG A 177 6.31 7.28 11.88
C ARG A 177 5.49 8.33 11.12
N LEU A 178 4.31 8.00 10.60
CA LEU A 178 3.37 9.00 10.03
C LEU A 178 2.88 9.95 11.13
N PHE A 179 2.64 9.43 12.33
CA PHE A 179 2.23 10.21 13.49
C PHE A 179 3.31 11.20 13.93
N SER A 180 4.53 10.71 14.16
CA SER A 180 5.64 11.55 14.66
C SER A 180 6.14 12.61 13.68
N ALA A 181 5.79 12.51 12.39
CA ALA A 181 6.09 13.57 11.42
C ALA A 181 5.30 14.87 11.70
N LYS A 182 4.15 14.80 12.40
CA LYS A 182 3.44 15.99 12.89
C LYS A 182 3.97 16.50 14.23
N GLU A 183 4.43 15.61 15.13
CA GLU A 183 5.03 16.00 16.41
C GLU A 183 6.25 16.90 16.21
N LYS A 184 7.09 16.61 15.20
CA LYS A 184 8.25 17.46 14.88
C LYS A 184 7.86 18.88 14.46
N VAL A 185 6.79 19.05 13.70
CA VAL A 185 6.31 20.36 13.25
C VAL A 185 5.78 21.20 14.42
N TYR A 186 5.07 20.57 15.36
CA TYR A 186 4.62 21.25 16.59
C TYR A 186 5.77 21.53 17.58
N SER A 187 6.77 20.64 17.69
CA SER A 187 7.92 20.89 18.55
C SER A 187 8.87 21.97 18.00
N GLU A 188 9.02 22.05 16.67
CA GLU A 188 9.81 23.12 16.02
C GLU A 188 9.13 24.49 16.11
N THR A 189 7.79 24.55 16.11
CA THR A 189 7.06 25.79 16.36
C THR A 189 6.94 26.15 17.85
N ALA A 190 7.05 25.17 18.77
CA ALA A 190 6.93 25.40 20.21
C ALA A 190 8.26 25.68 20.94
N PHE A 191 9.43 25.39 20.33
CA PHE A 191 10.74 25.49 21.00
C PHE A 191 11.88 26.18 20.19
N GLY A 192 11.59 27.13 19.30
CA GLY A 192 12.63 27.82 18.52
C GLY A 192 12.15 29.12 17.86
N VAL A 193 12.14 30.27 18.54
CA VAL A 193 13.28 31.17 18.81
C VAL A 193 13.66 32.00 17.57
N SER A 194 13.62 33.33 17.78
CA SER A 194 13.95 34.44 16.88
C SER A 194 15.27 34.32 16.13
#